data_AF-A0A1H7JSA8-F1
#
_entry.id   AF-A0A1H7JSA8-F1
#
_cell.length_a   1.000
_cell.length_b   1.000
_cell.length_c   1.000
_cell.angle_alpha   90.00
_cell.angle_beta   90.00
_cell.angle_gamma   90.00
#
_symmetry.space_group_name_H-M   'P 1'
#
loop_
_entity.id
_entity.type
_entity.pdbx_description
1 polymer ?
#
loop_
_entity_poly.entity_id
_entity_poly.type
_entity_poly.pdbx_seq_one_letter_code
_entity_poly.pdbx_strand_id
1 'polypeptide(L)'
;MMKVKLRIPLFIFALGISVFLSNLVSGAENIAYLVILISLVAVFEKTNLSEKKVNILYGVLIAIAGLAIEFLTEPGDYLQFFS
;
A
#
# COMPACT_ATOMS: atom_id res chain seq x y z
N MET A 1 -2.29 -12.32 -22.74
CA MET A 1 -2.50 -11.67 -21.41
C MET A 1 -1.33 -10.74 -21.13
N MET A 2 -1.59 -9.45 -20.90
CA MET A 2 -0.56 -8.47 -20.55
C MET A 2 0.00 -8.77 -19.15
N LYS A 3 1.32 -8.74 -19.01
CA LYS A 3 2.03 -8.91 -17.73
C LYS A 3 2.65 -7.60 -17.30
N VAL A 4 2.58 -7.30 -16.00
CA VAL A 4 3.15 -6.09 -15.39
C VAL A 4 4.03 -6.46 -14.21
N LYS A 5 5.05 -5.65 -13.93
CA LYS A 5 5.85 -5.78 -12.69
C LYS A 5 5.01 -5.35 -11.49
N LEU A 6 5.21 -5.99 -10.35
CA LEU A 6 4.48 -5.70 -9.12
C LEU A 6 4.98 -4.48 -8.35
N ARG A 7 6.09 -3.85 -8.76
CA ARG A 7 6.69 -2.69 -8.08
C ARG A 7 5.67 -1.59 -7.74
N ILE A 8 4.91 -1.11 -8.73
CA ILE A 8 3.90 -0.05 -8.51
C ILE A 8 2.71 -0.58 -7.68
N PRO A 9 2.08 -1.73 -8.04
CA PRO A 9 1.02 -2.31 -7.22
C PRO A 9 1.37 -2.50 -5.74
N LEU A 10 2.55 -3.06 -5.45
CA LEU A 10 3.00 -3.31 -4.09
C LEU A 10 3.34 -2.02 -3.35
N PHE A 11 3.82 -0.99 -4.05
CA PHE A 11 4.06 0.31 -3.45
C PHE A 11 2.74 0.95 -2.99
N ILE A 12 1.71 0.95 -3.84
CA ILE A 12 0.37 1.44 -3.49
C ILE A 12 -0.20 0.64 -2.31
N PHE A 13 -0.06 -0.68 -2.34
CA PHE A 13 -0.46 -1.54 -1.24
C PHE A 13 0.29 -1.19 0.07
N ALA A 14 1.60 -0.95 -0.01
CA ALA A 14 2.42 -0.57 1.13
C ALA A 14 1.97 0.76 1.75
N LEU A 15 1.57 1.74 0.94
CA LEU A 15 1.06 3.02 1.44
C LEU A 15 -0.20 2.79 2.30
N GLY A 16 -1.22 2.15 1.73
CA GLY A 16 -2.49 1.94 2.43
C GLY A 16 -2.35 1.10 3.70
N ILE A 17 -1.60 0.00 3.67
CA ILE A 17 -1.39 -0.82 4.87
C ILE A 17 -0.55 -0.09 5.94
N SER A 18 0.38 0.79 5.52
CA SER A 18 1.18 1.56 6.47
C SER A 18 0.32 2.55 7.24
N VAL A 19 -0.63 3.22 6.58
CA VAL A 19 -1.60 4.13 7.23
C VAL A 19 -2.45 3.36 8.25
N PHE A 20 -2.98 2.21 7.85
CA PHE A 20 -3.77 1.37 8.76
C PHE A 20 -2.97 0.93 9.98
N LEU A 21 -1.75 0.40 9.78
CA LEU A 21 -0.94 -0.12 10.87
C LEU A 21 -0.36 0.99 11.76
N SER A 22 -0.06 2.18 11.22
CA SER A 22 0.43 3.30 12.02
C SER A 22 -0.60 3.79 13.01
N ASN A 23 -1.88 3.77 12.63
CA ASN A 23 -2.99 4.20 13.50
C ASN A 23 -3.22 3.24 14.67
N LEU A 24 -2.58 2.06 14.67
CA LEU A 24 -2.55 1.15 15.83
C LEU A 24 -1.45 1.52 16.84
N VAL A 25 -0.54 2.44 16.50
CA VAL A 25 0.59 2.84 17.33
C VAL A 25 0.34 4.24 17.91
N SER A 26 -0.31 4.29 19.07
CA SER A 26 -0.70 5.56 19.69
C SER A 26 0.49 6.42 20.12
N GLY A 27 0.46 7.70 19.75
CA GLY A 27 1.45 8.72 20.12
C GLY A 27 2.73 8.72 19.28
N ALA A 28 2.83 7.83 18.29
CA ALA A 28 3.97 7.75 17.38
C ALA A 28 3.56 7.38 15.95
N GLU A 29 2.32 7.66 15.56
CA GLU A 29 1.68 7.23 14.31
C GLU A 29 2.52 7.63 13.09
N ASN A 30 2.98 8.89 13.04
CA ASN A 30 3.79 9.39 11.92
C ASN A 30 5.14 8.67 11.76
N ILE A 31 5.80 8.37 12.88
CA ILE A 31 7.08 7.64 12.86
C ILE A 31 6.83 6.17 12.51
N ALA A 32 5.78 5.58 13.09
CA ALA A 32 5.37 4.21 12.81
C ALA A 32 5.05 4.04 11.32
N TYR A 33 4.31 4.98 10.72
CA TYR A 33 4.01 4.98 9.28
C TYR A 33 5.28 4.87 8.44
N LEU A 34 6.27 5.75 8.66
CA LEU A 34 7.52 5.74 7.90
C LEU A 34 8.30 4.44 8.10
N VAL A 35 8.41 3.95 9.34
CA VAL A 35 9.13 2.72 9.66
C VAL A 35 8.46 1.51 8.99
N ILE A 36 7.14 1.42 9.04
CA ILE A 36 6.36 0.33 8.45
C ILE A 36 6.48 0.37 6.92
N LEU A 37 6.31 1.55 6.31
CA LEU A 37 6.41 1.71 4.86
C LEU A 37 7.79 1.29 4.34
N ILE A 38 8.85 1.81 4.95
CA ILE A 38 10.23 1.47 4.58
C ILE A 38 10.48 -0.04 4.75
N SER A 39 10.00 -0.61 5.86
CA SER A 39 10.16 -2.04 6.13
C SER A 39 9.46 -2.91 5.09
N LEU A 40 8.23 -2.57 4.69
CA LEU A 40 7.49 -3.30 3.66
C LEU A 40 8.17 -3.21 2.29
N VAL A 41 8.56 -2.01 1.87
CA VAL A 41 9.28 -1.82 0.60
C VAL A 41 10.60 -2.59 0.63
N ALA A 42 11.36 -2.54 1.72
CA ALA A 42 12.59 -3.29 1.87
C ALA A 42 12.37 -4.81 1.78
N VAL A 43 11.29 -5.34 2.37
CA VAL A 43 10.91 -6.75 2.25
C VAL A 43 10.55 -7.10 0.80
N PHE A 44 9.79 -6.26 0.10
CA PHE A 44 9.41 -6.52 -1.29
C PHE A 44 10.61 -6.51 -2.25
N GLU A 45 11.57 -5.61 -2.05
CA GLU A 45 12.81 -5.59 -2.83
C GLU A 45 13.70 -6.78 -2.45
N LYS A 46 13.89 -7.08 -1.15
CA LYS A 46 14.72 -8.20 -0.68
C LYS A 46 14.22 -9.56 -1.18
N THR A 47 12.90 -9.72 -1.28
CA THR A 47 12.27 -10.94 -1.80
C THR A 47 12.14 -10.97 -3.33
N ASN A 48 12.60 -9.92 -4.03
CA ASN A 48 12.40 -9.72 -5.47
C ASN A 48 10.92 -9.76 -5.90
N LEU A 49 9.98 -9.52 -4.97
CA LEU A 49 8.55 -9.55 -5.26
C LEU A 49 8.16 -8.39 -6.19
N SER A 50 8.80 -7.22 -6.04
CA SER A 50 8.58 -6.03 -6.88
C SER A 50 8.90 -6.25 -8.36
N GLU A 51 9.87 -7.13 -8.67
CA GLU A 51 10.27 -7.46 -10.04
C GLU A 51 9.44 -8.60 -10.65
N LYS A 52 8.61 -9.29 -9.86
CA LYS A 52 7.79 -10.38 -10.33
C LYS A 52 6.76 -9.89 -11.34
N LYS A 53 6.75 -10.52 -12.51
CA LYS A 53 5.77 -10.25 -13.57
C LYS A 53 4.52 -11.07 -13.35
N VAL A 54 3.40 -10.40 -13.05
CA VAL A 54 2.09 -11.04 -12.87
C VAL A 54 1.13 -10.58 -13.96
N ASN A 55 -0.02 -11.25 -14.07
CA ASN A 55 -1.10 -10.73 -14.90
C ASN A 55 -1.57 -9.36 -14.37
N ILE A 56 -1.91 -8.45 -15.27
CA ILE A 56 -2.39 -7.11 -14.92
C ILE A 56 -3.57 -7.12 -13.94
N LEU A 57 -4.51 -8.06 -14.04
CA LEU A 57 -5.63 -8.18 -13.10
C LEU A 57 -5.14 -8.35 -11.66
N TYR A 58 -4.15 -9.21 -11.42
CA TYR A 58 -3.60 -9.40 -10.08
C TYR A 58 -2.86 -8.15 -9.59
N GLY A 59 -2.14 -7.45 -10.47
CA GLY A 59 -1.51 -6.18 -10.11
C GLY A 59 -2.54 -5.11 -9.72
N VAL A 60 -3.63 -5.00 -10.48
CA VAL A 60 -4.71 -4.06 -10.20
C VAL A 60 -5.42 -4.41 -8.89
N LEU A 61 -5.71 -5.69 -8.63
CA LEU A 61 -6.35 -6.13 -7.39
C LEU A 61 -5.49 -5.81 -6.16
N ILE A 62 -4.18 -5.97 -6.23
CA ILE A 62 -3.26 -5.61 -5.14
C ILE A 62 -3.31 -4.09 -4.86
N ALA A 63 -3.26 -3.27 -5.91
CA ALA A 63 -3.33 -1.82 -5.76
C ALA A 63 -4.67 -1.37 -5.16
N ILE A 64 -5.78 -1.93 -5.65
CA ILE A 64 -7.13 -1.66 -5.13
C ILE A 64 -7.24 -2.07 -3.67
N ALA A 65 -6.68 -3.21 -3.27
CA ALA A 65 -6.67 -3.63 -1.87
C ALA A 65 -5.96 -2.60 -0.97
N GLY A 66 -4.83 -2.03 -1.43
CA GLY A 66 -4.14 -0.94 -0.73
C GLY A 66 -5.02 0.28 -0.54
N LEU A 67 -5.60 0.78 -1.63
CA LEU A 67 -6.49 1.95 -1.62
C LEU A 67 -7.74 1.72 -0.77
N ALA A 68 -8.31 0.52 -0.82
CA ALA A 68 -9.48 0.17 0.00
C ALA A 68 -9.14 0.19 1.49
N ILE A 69 -7.96 -0.29 1.89
CA ILE A 69 -7.51 -0.22 3.28
C ILE A 69 -7.34 1.24 3.71
N GLU A 70 -6.74 2.07 2.87
CA GLU A 70 -6.57 3.50 3.13
C GLU A 70 -7.93 4.20 3.30
N PHE A 71 -8.86 3.98 2.37
CA PHE A 71 -10.23 4.51 2.43
C PHE A 71 -10.98 4.08 3.70
N LEU A 72 -10.82 2.82 4.14
CA LEU A 72 -11.45 2.33 5.37
C LEU A 72 -10.81 2.93 6.63
N THR A 73 -9.56 3.37 6.54
CA THR A 73 -8.83 3.95 7.68
C THR A 73 -9.09 5.45 7.80
N GLU A 74 -9.04 6.18 6.68
CA GLU A 74 -9.20 7.63 6.61
C GLU A 74 -10.23 8.02 5.54
N PRO A 75 -11.52 7.70 5.75
CA PRO A 75 -12.56 7.96 4.75
C PRO A 75 -12.80 9.46 4.49
N GLY A 76 -12.44 10.31 5.45
CA GLY A 76 -12.58 11.76 5.34
C GLY A 76 -11.75 12.37 4.21
N ASP A 77 -10.60 11.79 3.89
CA ASP A 77 -9.71 12.29 2.83
C ASP A 77 -10.35 12.13 1.46
N TYR A 78 -11.10 11.04 1.26
CA TYR A 78 -11.77 10.76 -0.01
C TYR A 78 -13.08 11.53 -0.18
N LEU A 79 -13.79 11.77 0.93
CA LEU A 79 -15.05 12.51 0.90
C LEU A 79 -14.86 14.00 0.58
N GLN A 80 -13.69 14.58 0.88
CA GLN A 80 -13.34 15.96 0.50
C GLN A 80 -13.29 16.18 -1.02
N PHE A 81 -13.08 15.14 -1.83
CA PHE A 81 -13.11 15.26 -3.28
C PHE A 81 -14.54 15.33 -3.86
N PHE A 82 -15.56 15.05 -3.05
CA PHE A 82 -16.98 15.06 -3.45
C PHE A 82 -17.79 16.20 -2.80
N SER A 83 -17.15 17.05 -1.99
CA SER A 83 -17.71 18.26 -1.38
C SER A 83 -17.29 19.52 -2.13
#